data_AF-A0A924E9D7-F1
#
_entry.id   AF-A0A924E9D7-F1
#
_cell.length_a   1.000
_cell.length_b   1.000
_cell.length_c   1.000
_cell.angle_alpha   90.00
_cell.angle_beta   90.00
_cell.angle_gamma   90.00
#
_symmetry.space_group_name_H-M   'P 1'
#
loop_
_entity.id
_entity.type
_entity.pdbx_description
1 polymer ?
#
loop_
_entity_poly.entity_id
_entity_poly.type
_entity_poly.pdbx_seq_one_letter_code
_entity_poly.pdbx_strand_id
1 'polypeptide(L)' 'GTLHAQGWDHETSELDADEMEAYETDILAELGIADPYA' A
#
# COMPACT_ATOMS: atom_id res chain seq x y z
N GLY A 1 4.58 2.23 -6.90
CA GLY A 1 5.14 3.36 -6.12
C GLY A 1 6.37 2.94 -5.31
N THR A 2 6.67 3.61 -4.20
CA THR A 2 7.83 3.29 -3.33
C THR A 2 7.81 1.86 -2.80
N LEU A 3 6.62 1.27 -2.57
CA LEU A 3 6.48 -0.13 -2.19
C LEU A 3 6.85 -1.09 -3.34
N HIS A 4 6.46 -0.78 -4.59
CA HIS A 4 6.93 -1.52 -5.78
C HIS A 4 8.46 -1.51 -5.90
N ALA A 5 9.11 -0.38 -5.65
CA ALA A 5 10.57 -0.29 -5.67
C ALA A 5 11.25 -1.15 -4.58
N GLN A 6 10.50 -1.53 -3.53
CA GLN A 6 10.95 -2.43 -2.47
C GLN A 6 10.58 -3.90 -2.75
N GLY A 7 9.91 -4.18 -3.87
CA GLY A 7 9.56 -5.54 -4.30
C GLY A 7 8.15 -6.01 -3.91
N TRP A 8 7.30 -5.13 -3.39
CA TRP A 8 5.87 -5.41 -3.26
C TRP A 8 5.21 -5.38 -4.64
N ASP A 9 4.22 -6.25 -4.87
CA ASP A 9 3.42 -6.29 -6.09
C ASP A 9 1.94 -6.34 -5.74
N HIS A 10 1.10 -5.80 -6.61
CA HIS A 10 -0.35 -5.86 -6.53
C HIS A 10 -1.02 -6.00 -7.91
N GLU A 11 -0.24 -6.17 -8.99
CA GLU A 11 -0.79 -6.22 -10.35
C GLU A 11 -1.33 -7.61 -10.72
N THR A 12 -0.99 -8.65 -9.95
CA THR A 12 -1.21 -10.06 -10.32
C THR A 12 -2.05 -10.86 -9.32
N SER A 13 -2.36 -10.29 -8.15
CA SER A 13 -3.05 -10.96 -7.04
C SER A 13 -3.85 -9.96 -6.22
N GLU A 14 -5.13 -10.23 -5.98
CA GLU A 14 -5.96 -9.43 -5.07
C GLU A 14 -5.46 -9.49 -3.63
N LEU A 15 -4.93 -10.65 -3.20
CA LEU A 15 -4.37 -10.79 -1.86
C LEU A 15 -3.13 -9.91 -1.68
N ASP A 16 -2.24 -9.90 -2.68
CA ASP A 16 -1.00 -9.11 -2.62
C ASP A 16 -1.34 -7.61 -2.68
N ALA A 17 -2.41 -7.26 -3.41
CA ALA A 17 -2.98 -5.92 -3.40
C ALA A 17 -3.49 -5.50 -2.02
N ASP A 18 -4.33 -6.32 -1.38
CA ASP A 18 -4.86 -6.02 -0.05
C ASP A 18 -3.74 -5.84 0.98
N GLU A 19 -2.71 -6.70 0.94
CA GLU A 19 -1.54 -6.60 1.83
C GLU A 19 -0.72 -5.33 1.58
N MET A 20 -0.48 -4.98 0.31
CA MET A 20 0.28 -3.80 -0.08
C MET A 20 -0.46 -2.50 0.25
N GLU A 21 -1.77 -2.45 -0.02
CA GLU A 21 -2.62 -1.28 0.22
C GLU A 21 -2.78 -1.01 1.72
N ALA A 22 -2.98 -2.05 2.54
CA ALA A 22 -3.03 -1.91 3.99
C ALA A 22 -1.72 -1.30 4.54
N TYR A 23 -0.58 -1.76 4.03
CA TYR A 23 0.72 -1.22 4.45
C TYR A 23 0.96 0.22 3.96
N GLU A 24 0.51 0.56 2.75
CA GLU A 24 0.53 1.94 2.25
C GLU A 24 -0.32 2.87 3.12
N THR A 25 -1.52 2.43 3.53
CA THR A 25 -2.39 3.17 4.45
C THR A 25 -1.74 3.40 5.81
N ASP A 26 -1.10 2.38 6.40
CA ASP A 26 -0.39 2.53 7.68
C ASP A 26 0.75 3.57 7.58
N ILE A 27 1.55 3.54 6.50
CA ILE A 27 2.63 4.50 6.26
C ILE A 27 2.06 5.92 6.12
N LEU A 28 0.99 6.09 5.34
CA LEU A 28 0.39 7.41 5.10
C LEU A 28 -0.24 7.96 6.39
N ALA A 29 -0.85 7.12 7.21
CA ALA A 29 -1.39 7.51 8.51
C ALA A 29 -0.27 7.99 9.46
N GLU A 30 0.88 7.32 9.51
CA GLU A 30 2.05 7.77 10.29
C GLU A 30 2.59 9.14 9.82
N LEU A 31 2.46 9.45 8.53
CA LEU A 31 2.81 10.75 7.95
C LEU A 31 1.72 11.82 8.15
N GLY A 32 0.57 11.46 8.74
CA GLY A 32 -0.57 12.36 8.90
C GLY A 32 -1.32 12.66 7.59
N ILE A 33 -1.18 11.79 6.59
CA ILE A 33 -1.87 11.85 5.30
C ILE A 33 -3.12 10.98 5.39
N ALA A 34 -4.22 11.44 4.79
CA ALA A 34 -5.47 10.69 4.76
C ALA A 34 -5.35 9.42 3.92
N ASP A 35 -6.13 8.40 4.30
CA ASP A 35 -6.23 7.13 3.57
C ASP A 35 -6.70 7.38 2.12
N PRO A 36 -5.90 7.00 1.11
CA PRO A 36 -6.25 7.21 -0.30
C PRO A 36 -7.25 6.18 -0.85
N TYR A 37 -7.58 5.13 -0.08
CA TYR A 37 -8.48 4.03 -0.48
C TYR A 37 -9.86 4.09 0.19
N ALA A 38 -10.11 5.09 1.05
CA ALA A 38 -11.36 5.29 1.79
C ALA A 38 -12.53 5.85 0.96
#